data_AF-A0A177PYD8-F1
#
_entry.id   AF-A0A177PYD8-F1
#
_cell.length_a   1.000
_cell.length_b   1.000
_cell.length_c   1.000
_cell.angle_alpha   90.00
_cell.angle_beta   90.00
_cell.angle_gamma   90.00
#
_symmetry.space_group_name_H-M   'P 1'
#
loop_
_entity.id
_entity.type
_entity.pdbx_description
1 polymer ?
#
loop_
_entity_poly.entity_id
_entity_poly.type
_entity_poly.pdbx_seq_one_letter_code
_entity_poly.pdbx_strand_id
1 'polypeptide(L)' 'MLVYTPFLITSLAFGIISLIIFMVTNVVLMIPVMATRGTSQFLWFAAGGFLLTVEIAVLVTLGVLVSNGTIWS' A
#
# COMPACT_ATOMS: atom_id res chain seq x y z
N MET A 1 -29.20 2.65 13.06
CA MET A 1 -28.52 2.07 11.89
C MET A 1 -27.31 2.94 11.60
N LEU A 2 -26.09 2.44 11.82
CA LEU A 2 -24.87 3.15 11.44
C LEU A 2 -24.90 3.30 9.91
N VAL A 3 -25.36 4.45 9.45
CA VAL A 3 -25.32 4.84 8.04
C VAL A 3 -23.85 4.94 7.71
N TYR A 4 -23.35 3.95 6.95
CA TYR A 4 -22.02 3.94 6.35
C TYR A 4 -21.82 5.27 5.65
N THR A 5 -21.06 6.14 6.27
CA THR A 5 -20.80 7.46 5.76
C THR A 5 -19.80 7.36 4.62
N PRO A 6 -20.16 7.70 3.38
CA PRO A 6 -19.20 7.73 2.28
C PRO A 6 -18.36 9.03 2.32
N PHE A 7 -18.05 9.56 3.51
CA PHE A 7 -17.31 10.83 3.64
C PHE A 7 -15.78 10.68 3.39
N LEU A 8 -15.29 9.45 3.15
CA LEU A 8 -13.88 9.14 2.86
C LEU A 8 -13.63 8.65 1.43
N ILE A 9 -14.64 8.63 0.54
CA ILE A 9 -14.53 8.10 -0.83
C ILE A 9 -14.28 9.23 -1.84
N THR A 10 -13.49 10.23 -1.49
CA THR A 10 -12.88 11.08 -2.52
C THR A 10 -11.59 10.42 -2.97
N SER A 11 -11.27 10.50 -4.26
CA SER A 11 -10.01 9.97 -4.81
C SER A 11 -8.78 10.49 -4.05
N LEU A 12 -8.87 11.71 -3.52
CA LEU A 12 -7.86 12.32 -2.66
C LEU A 12 -7.73 11.62 -1.29
N ALA A 13 -8.84 11.36 -0.60
CA ALA A 13 -8.80 10.65 0.68
C ALA A 13 -8.27 9.21 0.53
N PHE A 14 -8.66 8.52 -0.55
CA PHE A 14 -8.10 7.22 -0.89
C PHE A 14 -6.59 7.31 -1.19
N GLY A 15 -6.15 8.33 -1.93
CA GLY A 15 -4.73 8.59 -2.18
C GLY A 15 -3.91 8.76 -0.89
N ILE A 16 -4.44 9.51 0.08
CA ILE A 16 -3.77 9.69 1.38
C ILE A 16 -3.70 8.36 2.15
N ILE A 17 -4.79 7.60 2.20
CA ILE A 17 -4.83 6.31 2.91
C ILE A 17 -3.86 5.31 2.27
N SER A 18 -3.86 5.22 0.93
CA SER A 18 -2.94 4.34 0.20
C SER A 18 -1.48 4.70 0.44
N LEU A 19 -1.14 5.98 0.52
CA LEU A 19 0.20 6.44 0.88
C LEU A 19 0.59 5.97 2.29
N ILE A 20 -0.30 6.12 3.28
CA ILE A 20 -0.03 5.69 4.66
C ILE A 20 0.21 4.18 4.72
N ILE A 21 -0.63 3.39 4.04
CA ILE A 21 -0.48 1.92 3.98
C ILE A 21 0.88 1.57 3.38
N PHE A 22 1.23 2.14 2.24
CA PHE A 22 2.51 1.89 1.58
C PHE A 22 3.72 2.25 2.46
N MET A 23 3.66 3.37 3.18
CA MET A 23 4.72 3.78 4.11
C MET A 23 4.86 2.80 5.27
N VAL A 24 3.75 2.33 5.85
CA VAL A 24 3.77 1.34 6.93
C VAL A 24 4.37 0.02 6.45
N THR A 25 3.96 -0.46 5.27
CA THR A 25 4.51 -1.70 4.70
C THR A 25 6.00 -1.60 4.47
N ASN A 26 6.49 -0.47 3.92
CA ASN A 26 7.91 -0.22 3.73
C ASN A 26 8.68 -0.25 5.06
N VAL A 27 8.20 0.43 6.09
CA VAL A 27 8.84 0.43 7.42
C VAL A 27 8.91 -0.98 8.00
N VAL A 28 7.85 -1.77 7.90
CA VAL A 28 7.82 -3.15 8.40
C VAL A 28 8.82 -4.04 7.65
N LEU A 29 8.90 -3.92 6.32
CA LEU A 29 9.83 -4.70 5.50
C LEU A 29 11.29 -4.33 5.74
N MET A 30 11.57 -3.13 6.24
CA MET A 30 12.93 -2.71 6.62
C MET A 30 13.42 -3.35 7.92
N ILE A 31 12.55 -3.82 8.81
CA ILE A 31 12.95 -4.47 10.07
C ILE A 31 13.90 -5.66 9.83
N PRO A 32 13.55 -6.68 9.02
CA PRO A 32 14.44 -7.81 8.78
C PRO A 32 15.70 -7.44 7.98
N VAL A 33 15.62 -6.41 7.11
CA VAL A 33 16.78 -5.87 6.38
C VAL A 33 17.82 -5.35 7.37
N MET A 34 17.38 -4.57 8.37
CA MET A 34 18.28 -4.02 9.40
C MET A 34 18.76 -5.07 10.39
N ALA A 35 18.01 -6.16 10.57
CA ALA A 35 18.35 -7.26 11.48
C ALA A 35 19.31 -8.31 10.88
N THR A 36 19.50 -8.34 9.56
CA THR A 36 20.32 -9.35 8.86
C THR A 36 21.54 -8.72 8.16
N ARG A 37 22.49 -9.54 7.72
CA ARG A 37 23.71 -9.11 7.01
C ARG A 37 24.02 -9.98 5.80
N GLY A 38 24.79 -9.43 4.86
CA GLY A 38 25.32 -10.17 3.71
C GLY A 38 24.21 -10.63 2.76
N THR A 39 24.29 -11.88 2.28
CA THR A 39 23.35 -12.44 1.31
C THR A 39 21.90 -12.42 1.79
N SER A 40 21.65 -12.71 3.07
CA SER A 40 20.28 -12.68 3.63
C SER A 40 19.67 -11.28 3.59
N GLN A 41 20.48 -10.25 3.84
CA GLN A 41 20.04 -8.85 3.75
C GLN A 41 19.69 -8.48 2.30
N PHE A 42 20.48 -8.93 1.34
CA PHE A 42 20.20 -8.73 -0.09
C PHE A 42 18.88 -9.41 -0.51
N LEU A 43 18.63 -10.63 -0.03
CA LEU A 43 17.36 -11.34 -0.29
C LEU A 43 16.17 -10.60 0.29
N TRP A 44 16.29 -10.01 1.49
CA TRP A 44 15.23 -9.18 2.07
C TRP A 44 14.96 -7.91 1.26
N PHE A 45 16.00 -7.24 0.75
CA PHE A 45 15.81 -6.11 -0.17
C PHE A 45 15.09 -6.52 -1.46
N ALA A 46 15.48 -7.66 -2.05
CA ALA A 46 14.85 -8.16 -3.28
C ALA A 46 13.38 -8.55 -3.05
N ALA A 47 13.09 -9.33 -2.01
CA ALA A 47 11.73 -9.73 -1.66
C ALA A 47 10.86 -8.53 -1.26
N GLY A 48 11.40 -7.63 -0.44
CA GLY A 48 10.71 -6.41 -0.04
C GLY A 48 10.41 -5.51 -1.23
N GLY A 49 11.36 -5.31 -2.13
CA GLY A 49 11.16 -4.53 -3.35
C GLY A 49 10.08 -5.12 -4.27
N PHE A 50 10.04 -6.44 -4.42
CA PHE A 50 8.99 -7.12 -5.17
C PHE A 50 7.61 -6.90 -4.53
N LEU A 51 7.49 -7.12 -3.21
CA LEU A 51 6.23 -6.92 -2.49
C LEU A 51 5.73 -5.47 -2.58
N LEU A 52 6.62 -4.49 -2.39
CA LEU A 52 6.27 -3.07 -2.52
C LEU A 52 5.83 -2.71 -3.94
N THR A 53 6.45 -3.30 -4.97
CA THR A 53 6.04 -3.09 -6.37
C THR A 53 4.63 -3.61 -6.63
N VAL A 54 4.32 -4.82 -6.14
CA VAL A 54 2.98 -5.42 -6.24
C VAL A 54 1.96 -4.56 -5.50
N GLU A 55 2.29 -4.11 -4.30
CA GLU A 55 1.42 -3.25 -3.49
C GLU A 55 1.11 -1.91 -4.21
N ILE A 56 2.11 -1.24 -4.78
CA ILE A 56 1.89 -0.02 -5.58
C ILE A 56 0.94 -0.30 -6.74
N ALA A 57 1.18 -1.38 -7.50
CA ALA A 57 0.33 -1.73 -8.64
C ALA A 57 -1.14 -1.93 -8.22
N VAL A 58 -1.37 -2.60 -7.09
CA VAL A 58 -2.72 -2.79 -6.53
C VAL A 58 -3.33 -1.46 -6.08
N LEU A 59 -2.61 -0.65 -5.30
CA LEU A 59 -3.10 0.63 -4.79
C LEU A 59 -3.43 1.62 -5.91
N VAL A 60 -2.60 1.69 -6.96
CA VAL A 60 -2.86 2.51 -8.14
C VAL A 60 -4.12 2.02 -8.87
N THR A 61 -4.25 0.71 -9.06
CA THR A 61 -5.44 0.12 -9.71
C THR A 61 -6.71 0.45 -8.93
N LEU A 62 -6.67 0.27 -7.60
CA LEU A 62 -7.78 0.64 -6.73
C LEU A 62 -8.08 2.14 -6.78
N GLY A 63 -7.05 2.99 -6.85
CA GLY A 63 -7.21 4.45 -6.99
C GLY A 63 -7.94 4.84 -8.27
N VAL A 64 -7.61 4.20 -9.40
CA VAL A 64 -8.30 4.39 -10.68
C VAL A 64 -9.75 3.94 -10.59
N LEU A 65 -10.01 2.78 -9.99
CA LEU A 65 -11.37 2.25 -9.83
C LEU A 65 -12.23 3.09 -8.88
N VAL A 66 -11.65 3.64 -7.80
CA VAL A 66 -12.33 4.62 -6.91
C VAL A 66 -12.63 5.91 -7.68
N SER A 67 -11.68 6.40 -8.49
CA SER A 67 -11.89 7.59 -9.32
C SER A 67 -12.98 7.40 -10.38
N ASN A 68 -13.11 6.18 -10.92
CA ASN A 68 -14.15 5.83 -11.89
C ASN A 68 -15.50 5.51 -11.24
N GLY A 69 -15.58 5.47 -9.90
CA GLY A 69 -16.80 5.14 -9.17
C GLY A 69 -17.20 3.66 -9.24
N THR A 70 -16.38 2.78 -9.80
CA THR A 70 -16.74 1.38 -10.11
C THR A 70 -16.62 0.40 -8.94
N ILE A 71 -16.14 0.84 -7.78
CA ILE A 71 -16.00 -0.01 -6.57
C ILE A 71 -17.18 0.14 -5.61
N TRP A 72 -17.83 1.30 -5.59
CA TRP A 72 -18.82 1.66 -4.56
C TRP A 72 -20.20 2.00 -5.14
N SER A 73 -20.40 1.81 -6.44
CA SER A 73 -21.69 1.94 -7.15
C SER A 73 -22.52 0.68 -7.06
#